data_AF-A0A7H1Q658-F1
#
_entry.id   AF-A0A7H1Q658-F1
#
_cell.length_a   1.000
_cell.length_b   1.000
_cell.length_c   1.000
_cell.angle_alpha   90.00
_cell.angle_beta   90.00
_cell.angle_gamma   90.00
#
_symmetry.space_group_name_H-M   'P 1'
#
loop_
_entity.id
_entity.type
_entity.pdbx_description
1 polymer ?
#
loop_
_entity_poly.entity_id
_entity_poly.type
_entity_poly.pdbx_seq_one_letter_code
_entity_poly.pdbx_strand_id
1 'polypeptide(L)'
;MDAIAAVQAVVTADEYDREPTAAELDAIETELPLIRAQVELLDVQIALLDQAPSELGARRLRRARRRVLAARRELTNRSAATAGEAA
;
A
#
# COMPACT_ATOMS: atom_id res chain seq x y z
N MET A 1 11.27 -38.69 5.33
CA MET A 1 10.77 -37.32 5.09
C MET A 1 12.02 -36.46 4.97
N ASP A 2 12.36 -36.04 3.76
CA ASP A 2 13.50 -35.16 3.56
C ASP A 2 13.01 -33.72 3.69
N ALA A 3 13.58 -32.98 4.64
CA ALA A 3 13.26 -31.58 4.86
C ALA A 3 13.96 -30.73 3.80
N ILE A 4 13.19 -29.92 3.06
CA ILE A 4 13.73 -28.90 2.18
C ILE A 4 14.20 -27.75 3.08
N ALA A 5 15.48 -27.76 3.43
CA ALA A 5 16.10 -26.68 4.22
C ALA A 5 16.52 -25.53 3.30
N ALA A 6 16.37 -24.29 3.79
CA ALA A 6 16.87 -23.13 3.08
C ALA A 6 18.40 -23.13 3.05
N VAL A 7 18.98 -22.80 1.89
CA VAL A 7 20.44 -22.77 1.68
C VAL A 7 21.09 -21.60 2.41
N GLN A 8 20.34 -20.51 2.66
CA GLN A 8 20.85 -19.32 3.33
C GLN A 8 20.19 -19.12 4.70
N ALA A 9 20.99 -19.25 5.75
CA ALA A 9 20.55 -19.08 7.14
C ALA A 9 20.00 -17.68 7.46
N VAL A 10 20.39 -16.64 6.69
CA VAL A 10 19.87 -15.27 6.89
C VAL A 10 18.38 -15.15 6.57
N VAL A 11 17.87 -15.95 5.65
CA VAL A 11 16.45 -15.92 5.24
C VAL A 11 15.55 -16.64 6.24
N THR A 12 16.12 -17.54 7.05
CA THR A 12 15.44 -18.28 8.12
C THR A 12 15.90 -17.84 9.51
N ALA A 13 16.46 -16.63 9.64
CA ALA A 13 16.76 -16.09 10.96
C ALA A 13 15.44 -15.95 11.74
N ASP A 14 15.49 -16.21 13.05
CA ASP A 14 14.32 -16.22 13.94
C ASP A 14 13.52 -14.88 13.89
N GLU A 15 14.20 -13.78 13.56
CA GLU A 15 13.60 -12.46 13.31
C GLU A 15 12.62 -12.44 12.11
N TYR A 16 12.79 -13.32 11.13
CA TYR A 16 11.95 -13.45 9.94
C TYR A 16 10.97 -14.63 10.00
N ASP A 17 11.13 -15.55 10.96
CA ASP A 17 10.25 -16.69 11.19
C ASP A 17 9.29 -16.47 12.38
N ARG A 18 8.98 -15.19 12.66
CA ARG A 18 7.99 -14.75 13.65
C ARG A 18 6.76 -14.15 12.98
N GLU A 19 5.64 -14.15 13.71
CA GLU A 19 4.48 -13.38 13.31
C GLU A 19 4.75 -11.86 13.41
N PRO A 20 4.03 -11.04 12.61
CA PRO A 20 4.06 -9.59 12.77
C PRO A 20 3.65 -9.15 14.17
N THR A 21 4.35 -8.14 14.70
CA THR A 21 3.96 -7.48 15.95
C THR A 21 2.68 -6.67 15.75
N ALA A 22 1.98 -6.38 16.84
CA ALA A 22 0.79 -5.52 16.80
C ALA A 22 1.07 -4.14 16.19
N ALA A 23 2.24 -3.55 16.49
CA ALA A 23 2.64 -2.25 15.94
C ALA A 23 2.88 -2.31 14.41
N GLU A 24 3.44 -3.41 13.90
CA GLU A 24 3.60 -3.63 12.45
C GLU A 24 2.23 -3.80 11.77
N LEU A 25 1.28 -4.49 12.41
CA LEU A 25 -0.08 -4.61 11.89
C LEU A 25 -0.82 -3.27 11.89
N ASP A 26 -0.68 -2.47 12.95
CA ASP A 26 -1.28 -1.13 13.03
C ASP A 26 -0.67 -0.18 11.98
N ALA A 27 0.61 -0.31 11.67
CA ALA A 27 1.24 0.44 10.58
C ALA A 27 0.61 0.09 9.22
N ILE A 28 0.33 -1.19 8.96
CA ILE A 28 -0.36 -1.63 7.74
C ILE A 28 -1.78 -1.03 7.68
N GLU A 29 -2.54 -1.10 8.77
CA GLU A 29 -3.89 -0.52 8.83
C GLU A 29 -3.87 1.00 8.59
N THR A 30 -2.83 1.68 9.10
CA THR A 30 -2.60 3.11 8.88
C THR A 30 -2.39 3.43 7.39
N GLU A 31 -1.67 2.57 6.66
CA GLU A 31 -1.36 2.70 5.23
C GLU A 31 -2.48 2.19 4.30
N LEU A 32 -3.37 1.33 4.81
CA LEU A 32 -4.40 0.63 4.03
C LEU A 32 -5.28 1.56 3.16
N PRO A 33 -5.68 2.76 3.60
CA PRO A 33 -6.44 3.69 2.76
C PRO A 33 -5.67 4.13 1.50
N LEU A 34 -4.35 4.33 1.60
CA LEU A 34 -3.51 4.69 0.46
C LEU A 34 -3.38 3.50 -0.50
N ILE A 35 -3.12 2.31 0.03
CA ILE A 35 -3.00 1.08 -0.75
C ILE A 35 -4.29 0.85 -1.56
N ARG A 36 -5.46 0.95 -0.92
CA ARG A 36 -6.76 0.82 -1.61
C ARG A 36 -6.94 1.86 -2.71
N ALA A 37 -6.59 3.12 -2.47
CA ALA A 37 -6.67 4.16 -3.50
C ALA A 37 -5.74 3.89 -4.70
N GLN A 38 -4.56 3.30 -4.47
CA GLN A 38 -3.64 2.90 -5.53
C GLN A 38 -4.18 1.72 -6.34
N VAL A 39 -4.80 0.73 -5.69
CA VAL A 39 -5.49 -0.38 -6.35
C VAL A 39 -6.64 0.14 -7.23
N GLU A 40 -7.49 1.03 -6.71
CA GLU A 40 -8.56 1.65 -7.52
C GLU A 40 -8.03 2.40 -8.75
N LEU A 41 -6.87 3.08 -8.62
CA LEU A 41 -6.23 3.73 -9.76
C LEU A 41 -5.75 2.70 -10.78
N LEU A 42 -5.13 1.62 -10.33
CA LEU A 42 -4.67 0.54 -11.19
C LEU A 42 -5.85 -0.11 -11.92
N ASP A 43 -6.97 -0.39 -11.23
CA ASP A 43 -8.18 -0.92 -11.84
C ASP A 43 -8.72 -0.01 -12.94
N VAL A 44 -8.74 1.30 -12.70
CA VAL A 44 -9.13 2.29 -13.73
C VAL A 44 -8.14 2.29 -14.89
N GLN A 45 -6.84 2.17 -14.65
CA GLN A 45 -5.84 2.12 -15.72
C GLN A 45 -6.00 0.85 -16.57
N ILE A 46 -6.14 -0.31 -15.93
CA ILE A 46 -6.34 -1.60 -16.58
C ILE A 46 -7.61 -1.55 -17.45
N ALA A 47 -8.72 -1.08 -16.89
CA ALA A 47 -9.98 -0.98 -17.62
C ALA A 47 -9.87 -0.10 -18.88
N LEU A 48 -9.02 0.93 -18.86
CA LEU A 48 -8.81 1.84 -19.99
C LEU A 48 -7.86 1.31 -21.07
N LEU A 49 -7.04 0.29 -20.80
CA LEU A 49 -6.07 -0.24 -21.77
C LEU A 49 -6.76 -0.83 -23.01
N ASP A 50 -7.90 -1.50 -22.82
CA ASP A 50 -8.62 -2.17 -23.89
C ASP A 50 -9.70 -1.30 -24.55
N GLN A 51 -9.74 -0.01 -24.22
CA GLN A 51 -10.83 0.91 -24.61
C GLN A 51 -10.34 2.04 -25.49
N ALA A 52 -11.16 2.44 -26.47
CA ALA A 52 -10.90 3.65 -27.24
C ALA A 52 -10.88 4.88 -26.30
N PRO A 53 -10.00 5.87 -26.53
CA PRO A 53 -9.92 7.07 -25.70
C PRO A 53 -11.27 7.77 -25.59
N SER A 54 -11.71 8.05 -24.36
CA SER A 54 -12.97 8.74 -24.08
C SER A 54 -12.81 9.79 -22.99
N GLU A 55 -13.60 10.86 -23.07
CA GLU A 55 -13.60 11.90 -22.03
C GLU A 55 -13.99 11.36 -20.67
N LEU A 56 -14.95 10.43 -20.63
CA LEU A 56 -15.40 9.79 -19.39
C LEU A 56 -14.26 8.99 -18.76
N GLY A 57 -13.52 8.22 -19.57
CA GLY A 57 -12.32 7.51 -19.12
C GLY A 57 -11.26 8.45 -18.55
N ALA A 58 -10.97 9.55 -19.25
CA ALA A 58 -10.04 10.57 -18.78
C ALA A 58 -10.50 11.22 -17.46
N ARG A 59 -11.81 11.48 -17.27
CA ARG A 59 -12.37 11.99 -16.02
C ARG A 59 -12.24 10.98 -14.88
N ARG A 60 -12.54 9.69 -15.12
CA ARG A 60 -12.38 8.61 -14.13
C ARG A 60 -10.93 8.48 -13.68
N LEU A 61 -9.98 8.47 -14.63
CA LEU A 61 -8.56 8.43 -14.34
C LEU A 61 -8.08 9.62 -13.49
N ARG A 62 -8.52 10.84 -13.83
CA ARG A 62 -8.21 12.03 -13.01
C ARG A 62 -8.78 11.92 -11.60
N ARG A 63 -10.00 11.40 -11.42
CA ARG A 63 -10.61 11.22 -10.11
C ARG A 63 -9.83 10.20 -9.27
N ALA A 64 -9.47 9.06 -9.84
CA ALA A 64 -8.68 8.04 -9.15
C ALA A 64 -7.30 8.56 -8.72
N ARG A 65 -6.59 9.29 -9.62
CA ARG A 65 -5.32 9.95 -9.27
C ARG A 65 -5.48 10.95 -8.11
N ARG A 66 -6.55 11.75 -8.10
CA ARG A 66 -6.81 12.70 -7.00
C ARG A 66 -7.08 11.99 -5.67
N ARG A 67 -7.74 10.82 -5.67
CA ARG A 67 -7.92 10.01 -4.45
C ARG A 67 -6.59 9.54 -3.88
N VAL A 68 -5.69 9.03 -4.72
CA VAL A 68 -4.33 8.65 -4.28
C VAL A 68 -3.60 9.82 -3.65
N LEU A 69 -3.62 10.99 -4.28
CA LEU A 69 -2.96 12.19 -3.74
C LEU A 69 -3.57 12.63 -2.39
N ALA A 70 -4.89 12.55 -2.25
CA ALA A 70 -5.56 12.86 -0.99
C ALA A 70 -5.17 11.89 0.13
N ALA A 71 -5.16 10.58 -0.15
CA ALA A 71 -4.77 9.56 0.82
C ALA A 71 -3.29 9.68 1.23
N ARG A 72 -2.39 9.97 0.27
CA ARG A 72 -0.98 10.26 0.58
C ARG A 72 -0.82 11.44 1.52
N ARG A 73 -1.51 12.55 1.22
CA ARG A 73 -1.48 13.74 2.08
C ARG A 73 -1.96 13.43 3.48
N GLU A 74 -3.05 12.68 3.61
CA GLU A 74 -3.59 12.29 4.91
C GLU A 74 -2.61 11.42 5.70
N LEU A 75 -2.01 10.41 5.06
CA LEU A 75 -1.01 9.54 5.68
C LEU A 75 0.19 10.36 6.18
N THR A 76 0.77 11.23 5.33
CA THR A 76 1.90 12.09 5.71
C THR A 76 1.55 13.02 6.87
N ASN A 77 0.36 13.61 6.87
CA ASN A 77 -0.09 14.49 7.96
C ASN A 77 -0.26 13.72 9.28
N ARG A 78 -0.73 12.47 9.22
CA ARG A 78 -0.89 11.62 10.40
C ARG A 78 0.46 11.24 11.00
N SER A 79 1.43 10.83 10.17
CA SER A 79 2.80 10.55 10.61
C SER A 79 3.48 11.77 11.24
N ALA A 80 3.21 12.97 10.73
CA ALA A 80 3.73 14.21 11.31
C ALA A 80 3.10 14.53 12.67
N ALA A 81 1.79 14.28 12.85
CA ALA A 81 1.11 14.49 14.12
C ALA A 81 1.66 13.55 15.21
N THR A 82 1.84 12.26 14.90
CA THR A 82 2.41 11.28 15.84
C THR A 82 3.86 11.60 16.23
N ALA A 83 4.62 12.23 15.33
CA ALA A 83 5.98 12.68 15.63
C ALA A 83 6.02 13.93 16.52
N GLY A 84 5.01 14.82 16.42
CA GLY A 84 4.91 16.04 17.21
C GLY A 84 4.41 15.83 18.64
N GLU A 85 3.62 14.79 18.90
CA GLU A 85 3.19 14.40 20.26
C GLU A 85 4.31 13.73 21.08
N ALA A 86 5.37 13.27 20.42
CA ALA A 86 6.54 12.64 21.06
C ALA A 86 7.65 13.64 21.48
N ALA A 87 7.44 14.95 21.30
CA ALA A 87 8.39 16.03 21.62
C ALA A 87 7.85 16.95 22.73
#